data_AF-A0A377U0E8-F1
#
_entry.id   AF-A0A377U0E8-F1
#
_cell.length_a   1.000
_cell.length_b   1.000
_cell.length_c   1.000
_cell.angle_alpha   90.00
_cell.angle_beta   90.00
_cell.angle_gamma   90.00
#
_symmetry.space_group_name_H-M   'P 1'
#
loop_
_entity.id
_entity.type
_entity.pdbx_description
1 polymer ?
#
loop_
_entity_poly.entity_id
_entity_poly.type
_entity_poly.pdbx_seq_one_letter_code
_entity_poly.pdbx_strand_id
1 'polypeptide(L)' 'MDLYDNELAYSRELYGESGWFDDVSAFLCYNANKALMNLGYEALFPAEMAAVNPAILAALSPNADENHDFFSVPAPPT' A
#
# COMPACT_ATOMS: atom_id res chain seq x y z
N MET A 1 -5.67 -21.05 -2.25
CA MET A 1 -4.49 -20.19 -2.06
C MET A 1 -3.75 -19.96 -3.37
N ASP A 2 -4.09 -20.70 -4.43
CA ASP A 2 -3.42 -20.69 -5.74
C ASP A 2 -3.17 -19.29 -6.33
N LEU A 3 -4.10 -18.34 -6.17
CA LEU A 3 -3.90 -16.97 -6.66
C LEU A 3 -2.83 -16.20 -5.85
N TYR A 4 -2.82 -16.39 -4.53
CA TYR A 4 -1.82 -15.78 -3.64
C TYR A 4 -0.44 -16.38 -3.90
N ASP A 5 -0.34 -17.70 -4.04
CA ASP A 5 0.93 -18.38 -4.30
C ASP A 5 1.53 -17.99 -5.66
N ASN A 6 0.68 -17.80 -6.68
CA ASN A 6 1.10 -17.30 -7.98
C ASN A 6 1.60 -15.86 -7.90
N GLU A 7 0.85 -14.97 -7.24
CA GLU A 7 1.24 -13.56 -7.09
C GLU A 7 2.54 -13.41 -6.29
N LEU A 8 2.75 -14.29 -5.30
CA LEU A 8 3.97 -14.33 -4.50
C LEU A 8 5.18 -14.78 -5.34
N ALA A 9 5.01 -15.82 -6.16
CA ALA A 9 6.05 -16.29 -7.08
C ALA A 9 6.42 -15.21 -8.10
N TYR A 10 5.42 -14.55 -8.70
CA TYR A 10 5.60 -13.47 -9.65
C TYR A 10 6.28 -12.25 -9.01
N SER A 11 5.84 -11.86 -7.81
CA SER A 11 6.46 -10.76 -7.06
C SER A 11 7.91 -11.08 -6.68
N ARG A 12 8.23 -12.36 -6.43
CA ARG A 12 9.59 -12.79 -6.11
C ARG A 12 10.51 -12.73 -7.33
N GLU A 13 10.00 -13.08 -8.51
CA GLU A 13 10.76 -12.92 -9.75
C GLU A 13 11.02 -11.44 -10.08
N LEU A 14 10.05 -10.55 -9.84
CA LEU A 14 10.21 -9.11 -10.11
C LEU A 14 11.06 -8.36 -9.08
N TYR A 15 10.85 -8.63 -7.79
CA TYR A 15 11.39 -7.82 -6.69
C TYR A 15 12.40 -8.57 -5.80
N GLY A 16 12.70 -9.83 -6.11
CA GLY A 16 13.61 -10.65 -5.32
C GLY A 16 15.04 -10.10 -5.25
N GLU A 17 15.49 -9.44 -6.33
CA GLU A 17 16.85 -8.85 -6.39
C GLU A 17 16.89 -7.39 -5.92
N SER A 18 15.74 -6.70 -5.83
CA SER A 18 15.66 -5.30 -5.41
C SER A 18 15.54 -5.11 -3.89
N GLY A 19 15.27 -6.19 -3.15
CA GLY A 19 15.01 -6.14 -1.71
C GLY A 19 13.64 -5.58 -1.33
N TRP A 20 12.77 -5.28 -2.31
CA TRP A 20 11.41 -4.77 -2.07
C TRP A 20 10.36 -5.87 -1.98
N PHE A 21 10.76 -7.13 -2.18
CA PHE A 21 9.86 -8.27 -2.14
C PHE A 21 9.07 -8.35 -0.82
N ASP A 22 9.73 -8.12 0.31
CA ASP A 22 9.08 -8.20 1.62
C ASP A 22 8.03 -7.09 1.82
N ASP A 23 8.33 -5.86 1.38
CA ASP A 23 7.40 -4.73 1.43
C ASP A 23 6.17 -4.97 0.52
N VAL A 24 6.39 -5.52 -0.68
CA VAL A 24 5.32 -5.86 -1.62
C VAL A 24 4.45 -7.01 -1.09
N SER A 25 5.07 -8.02 -0.47
CA SER A 25 4.35 -9.14 0.16
C SER A 25 3.46 -8.66 1.31
N ALA A 26 3.96 -7.76 2.16
CA ALA A 26 3.16 -7.18 3.24
C ALA A 26 1.96 -6.37 2.70
N PHE A 27 2.17 -5.65 1.59
CA PHE A 27 1.11 -4.90 0.92
C PHE A 27 0.03 -5.81 0.31
N LEU A 28 0.40 -6.96 -0.25
CA LEU A 28 -0.55 -7.97 -0.74
C LEU A 28 -1.44 -8.49 0.39
N CYS A 29 -0.86 -8.84 1.55
CA CYS A 29 -1.61 -9.30 2.72
C CYS A 29 -2.59 -8.23 3.26
N TYR A 30 -2.16 -6.97 3.28
CA TYR A 30 -3.02 -5.85 3.68
C TYR A 30 -4.24 -5.70 2.77
N ASN A 31 -4.04 -5.73 1.45
CA ASN A 31 -5.13 -5.62 0.48
C ASN A 31 -6.04 -6.84 0.49
N ALA A 32 -5.50 -8.05 0.68
CA ALA A 32 -6.29 -9.26 0.83
C ALA A 32 -7.23 -9.18 2.05
N ASN A 33 -6.73 -8.70 3.19
CA ASN A 33 -7.55 -8.47 4.37
C ASN A 33 -8.64 -7.42 4.13
N LYS A 34 -8.31 -6.30 3.46
CA LYS A 34 -9.30 -5.28 3.06
C LYS A 34 -10.37 -5.87 2.13
N ALA A 35 -9.99 -6.67 1.15
CA ALA A 35 -10.93 -7.33 0.24
C ALA A 35 -11.87 -8.30 0.99
N LEU A 36 -11.34 -9.07 1.94
CA LEU A 36 -12.13 -9.95 2.79
C LEU A 36 -13.12 -9.18 3.66
N MET A 37 -12.67 -8.09 4.31
CA MET A 37 -13.55 -7.22 5.09
C MET A 37 -14.65 -6.58 4.24
N ASN A 38 -14.34 -6.17 3.01
CA ASN A 38 -15.33 -5.62 2.07
C ASN A 38 -16.39 -6.66 1.65
N LEU A 39 -16.04 -7.95 1.72
CA LEU A 39 -16.95 -9.07 1.46
C LEU A 39 -17.67 -9.55 2.74
N GLY A 40 -17.40 -8.95 3.91
CA GLY A 40 -18.00 -9.31 5.20
C GLY A 40 -17.33 -10.48 5.91
N TYR A 41 -16.14 -10.90 5.47
CA TYR A 41 -15.33 -11.95 6.11
C TYR A 41 -14.30 -11.36 7.07
N GLU A 42 -13.81 -12.20 7.98
CA GLU A 42 -12.70 -11.83 8.86
C GLU A 42 -11.37 -11.78 8.10
N ALA A 43 -10.43 -11.02 8.66
CA ALA A 43 -9.07 -10.95 8.13
C ALA A 43 -8.42 -12.33 8.16
N LEU A 44 -7.87 -12.76 7.03
CA LEU A 44 -7.19 -14.05 6.89
C LEU A 44 -5.74 -13.96 7.36
N PHE A 45 -5.09 -12.82 7.17
CA PHE A 45 -3.68 -12.62 7.50
C PHE A 45 -3.52 -11.84 8.82
N PRO A 46 -2.57 -12.24 9.69
CA PRO A 46 -2.28 -11.51 10.92
C PRO A 46 -1.71 -10.11 10.63
N ALA A 47 -1.88 -9.18 11.58
CA ALA A 47 -1.44 -7.79 11.43
C ALA A 47 0.07 -7.66 11.17
N GLU A 48 0.87 -8.59 11.70
CA GLU A 48 2.32 -8.65 11.47
C GLU A 48 2.67 -8.92 9.99
N MET A 49 1.88 -9.74 9.30
CA MET A 49 2.06 -10.01 7.86
C MET A 49 1.49 -8.90 6.98
N ALA A 50 0.62 -8.05 7.51
CA ALA A 50 0.01 -6.92 6.81
C ALA A 50 0.63 -5.57 7.24
N ALA A 51 1.83 -5.60 7.82
CA ALA A 51 2.55 -4.42 8.30
C ALA A 51 3.18 -3.64 7.13
N VAL A 52 2.35 -2.86 6.43
CA VAL A 52 2.79 -2.02 5.31
C VAL A 52 3.50 -0.77 5.82
N ASN A 53 4.56 -0.36 5.12
CA ASN A 53 5.23 0.91 5.38
C ASN A 53 4.22 2.09 5.34
N PRO A 54 4.14 2.93 6.39
CA PRO A 54 3.22 4.06 6.46
C PRO A 54 3.34 5.04 5.29
N ALA A 55 4.54 5.20 4.71
CA ALA A 55 4.76 6.07 3.56
C ALA A 55 4.01 5.57 2.30
N ILE A 56 3.93 4.24 2.11
CA ILE A 56 3.18 3.63 1.01
C ILE A 56 1.68 3.81 1.21
N LEU A 57 1.20 3.67 2.46
CA LEU A 57 -0.20 3.94 2.80
C LEU A 57 -0.58 5.41 2.57
N ALA A 58 0.30 6.34 2.97
CA ALA A 58 0.11 7.76 2.72
C ALA A 58 0.11 8.08 1.22
N ALA A 59 0.97 7.44 0.43
CA ALA A 59 0.98 7.57 -1.03
C ALA A 59 -0.27 6.97 -1.71
N LEU A 60 -0.92 5.97 -1.10
CA LEU A 60 -2.18 5.41 -1.58
C LEU A 60 -3.40 6.27 -1.22
N SER A 61 -3.33 7.06 -0.16
CA SER A 61 -4.38 7.97 0.29
C SER A 61 -3.89 9.42 0.34
N PRO A 62 -3.42 10.00 -0.78
CA PRO A 62 -2.99 11.40 -0.80
C PRO A 62 -4.18 12.36 -0.59
N ASN A 63 -5.42 11.88 -0.76
CA ASN A 63 -6.63 12.70 -0.71
C ASN A 63 -7.67 12.20 0.31
N ALA A 64 -7.51 12.61 1.56
CA ALA A 64 -8.65 13.12 2.32
C ALA A 64 -8.38 14.52 2.92
N ASP A 65 -7.22 15.10 2.61
CA ASP A 65 -6.90 16.49 2.88
C ASP A 65 -5.84 16.93 1.86
N GLU A 66 -6.27 16.98 0.59
CA GLU A 66 -5.52 17.59 -0.50
C GLU A 66 -5.51 19.11 -0.27
N ASN A 67 -4.83 19.55 0.80
CA ASN A 67 -4.36 20.90 0.90
C ASN A 67 -3.20 20.98 -0.10
N HIS A 68 -3.56 21.17 -1.38
CA HIS A 68 -2.62 21.45 -2.44
C HIS A 68 -1.61 22.48 -1.91
N ASP A 69 -0.34 22.08 -1.82
CA ASP A 69 0.77 22.98 -1.54
C ASP A 69 0.97 23.86 -2.79
N PHE A 70 0.00 24.75 -3.01
CA PHE A 70 -0.01 25.72 -4.09
C PHE A 70 0.83 26.89 -3.59
N PHE A 71 2.04 27.00 -4.14
CA PHE A 71 2.98 28.10 -3.98
C PHE A 71 2.31 29.39 -3.50
N SER A 72 2.39 29.64 -2.19
CA SER A 72 1.96 30.91 -1.64
C SER A 72 3.03 31.96 -1.94
N VAL A 73 2.60 33.01 -2.66
CA VAL A 73 3.18 34.37 -2.78
C VAL A 73 4.16 34.59 -3.96
N PRO A 74 3.83 35.53 -4.86
CA PRO A 74 4.36 36.88 -4.71
C PRO A 74 3.26 37.92 -4.42
N ALA A 75 3.55 38.79 -3.45
CA ALA A 75 2.68 39.89 -3.04
C ALA A 75 2.47 40.90 -4.18
N PRO A 76 1.33 41.61 -4.24
CA PRO A 76 1.15 42.68 -5.21
C PRO A 76 2.07 43.88 -4.87
N PRO A 77 2.71 44.53 -5.85
CA PRO A 77 3.43 45.78 -5.57
C PRO A 77 2.44 46.91 -5.25
N THR A 78 2.88 47.76 -4.32
CA THR A 78 2.25 48.98 -3.81
C THR A 78 1.82 49.97 -4.87
#